data_AF-A0A7V8YT63-F1
#
_entry.id   AF-A0A7V8YT63-F1
#
_cell.length_a   1.000
_cell.length_b   1.000
_cell.length_c   1.000
_cell.angle_alpha   90.00
_cell.angle_beta   90.00
_cell.angle_gamma   90.00
#
_symmetry.space_group_name_H-M   'P 1'
#
loop_
_entity.id
_entity.type
_entity.pdbx_description
1 polymer ?
#
loop_
_entity_poly.entity_id
_entity_poly.type
_entity_poly.pdbx_seq_one_letter_code
_entity_poly.pdbx_strand_id
1 'polypeptide(L)'
;MSLGGRMLVASSVLAVVVAGAFAALVFAVSTLREANEREARSKDVTEATLQLEKLVVDVETGLRGFTLTGNPRFLQPYTAAVAAWPERQAVFLERASIDSDQLRRGTQITKLIARYVEDYAEPVIDLVAESSDAARSAGVTIEGKQQTDAIRGRFTRFLAEENKLARRAAATASSRSDRAL
;
A
#
# COMPACT_ATOMS: atom_id res chain seq x y z
N MET A 1 65.96 19.12 -1.42
CA MET A 1 64.79 18.70 -0.60
C MET A 1 65.21 17.46 0.20
N SER A 2 65.12 17.49 1.53
CA SER A 2 65.55 16.36 2.37
C SER A 2 64.63 15.15 2.19
N LEU A 3 65.13 13.94 2.46
CA LEU A 3 64.37 12.69 2.39
C LEU A 3 63.07 12.77 3.22
N GLY A 4 63.13 13.41 4.39
CA GLY A 4 61.99 13.58 5.30
C GLY A 4 60.87 14.45 4.73
N GLY A 5 61.19 15.50 3.97
CA GLY A 5 60.18 16.35 3.32
C GLY A 5 59.39 15.60 2.24
N ARG A 6 60.05 14.68 1.51
CA ARG A 6 59.40 13.83 0.49
C ARG A 6 58.46 12.81 1.12
N MET A 7 58.86 12.21 2.24
CA MET A 7 58.03 11.26 2.98
C MET A 7 56.77 11.93 3.55
N LEU A 8 56.88 13.12 4.14
CA LEU A 8 55.72 13.84 4.67
C LEU A 8 54.69 14.19 3.59
N VAL A 9 55.15 14.64 2.42
CA VAL A 9 54.26 14.91 1.27
C VAL A 9 53.58 13.62 0.80
N ALA A 10 54.34 12.52 0.64
CA ALA A 10 53.77 11.24 0.22
C ALA A 10 52.73 10.69 1.21
N SER A 11 53.00 10.75 2.51
CA SER A 11 52.06 10.34 3.56
C SER A 11 50.81 11.22 3.59
N SER A 12 50.96 12.54 3.38
CA SER A 12 49.83 13.46 3.33
C SER A 12 48.93 13.20 2.11
N VAL A 13 49.53 12.97 0.94
CA VAL A 13 48.80 12.59 -0.28
C VAL A 13 48.06 11.27 -0.07
N LEU A 14 48.71 10.27 0.50
CA LEU A 14 48.08 8.98 0.79
C LEU A 14 46.91 9.14 1.76
N ALA A 15 47.07 9.94 2.83
CA ALA A 15 46.01 10.20 3.79
C ALA A 15 44.78 10.86 3.14
N VAL A 16 44.99 11.83 2.24
CA VAL A 16 43.90 12.47 1.48
C VAL A 16 43.19 11.48 0.57
N VAL A 17 43.92 10.62 -0.14
CA VAL A 17 43.34 9.58 -1.01
C VAL A 17 42.49 8.59 -0.19
N VAL A 18 43.01 8.12 0.94
CA VAL A 18 42.29 7.20 1.82
C VAL A 18 41.05 7.86 2.41
N ALA A 19 41.15 9.12 2.86
CA ALA A 19 40.00 9.87 3.37
C ALA A 19 38.93 10.09 2.28
N GLY A 20 39.33 10.40 1.05
CA GLY A 20 38.42 10.54 -0.08
C GLY A 20 37.72 9.22 -0.44
N ALA A 21 38.47 8.12 -0.50
CA ALA A 21 37.90 6.79 -0.74
C ALA A 21 36.93 6.37 0.37
N PHE A 22 37.27 6.66 1.63
CA PHE A 22 36.40 6.39 2.77
C PHE A 22 35.12 7.23 2.71
N ALA A 23 35.22 8.53 2.41
CA ALA A 23 34.06 9.40 2.25
C ALA A 23 33.14 8.93 1.09
N ALA A 24 33.72 8.53 -0.04
CA ALA A 24 32.99 7.97 -1.18
C ALA A 24 32.26 6.68 -0.79
N LEU A 25 32.90 5.80 -0.01
CA LEU A 25 32.28 4.56 0.47
C LEU A 25 31.11 4.85 1.43
N VAL A 26 31.28 5.75 2.40
CA VAL A 26 30.20 6.13 3.33
C VAL A 26 29.01 6.71 2.56
N PHE A 27 29.26 7.57 1.56
CA PHE A 27 28.22 8.11 0.70
C PHE A 27 27.50 7.00 -0.08
N ALA A 28 28.23 6.09 -0.73
CA ALA A 28 27.66 4.97 -1.46
C ALA A 28 26.81 4.05 -0.56
N VAL A 29 27.28 3.75 0.66
CA VAL A 29 26.51 2.92 1.62
C VAL A 29 25.24 3.64 2.08
N SER A 30 25.29 4.94 2.35
CA SER A 30 24.12 5.70 2.80
C SER A 30 23.02 5.77 1.73
N THR A 31 23.40 6.02 0.48
CA THR A 31 22.47 6.06 -0.67
C THR A 31 21.83 4.70 -0.94
N LEU A 32 22.60 3.60 -0.80
CA LEU A 32 22.07 2.25 -0.93
C LEU A 32 21.08 1.90 0.19
N ARG A 33 21.36 2.28 1.44
CA ARG A 33 20.45 2.06 2.58
C ARG A 33 19.13 2.80 2.38
N GLU A 34 19.17 4.08 2.00
CA GLU A 34 17.97 4.85 1.71
C GLU A 34 17.13 4.24 0.59
N ALA A 35 17.76 3.72 -0.47
CA ALA A 35 17.07 3.05 -1.56
C ALA A 35 16.36 1.77 -1.09
N ASN A 36 17.05 0.92 -0.32
CA ASN A 36 16.49 -0.32 0.23
C ASN A 36 15.32 -0.04 1.18
N GLU A 37 15.45 0.92 2.08
CA GLU A 37 14.36 1.30 3.00
C GLU A 37 13.14 1.82 2.25
N ARG A 38 13.33 2.60 1.20
CA ARG A 38 12.22 3.10 0.36
C ARG A 38 11.52 1.98 -0.39
N GLU A 39 12.29 1.05 -0.95
CA GLU A 39 11.74 -0.12 -1.64
C GLU A 39 10.93 -1.00 -0.68
N ALA A 40 11.47 -1.28 0.50
CA ALA A 40 10.77 -2.03 1.55
C ALA A 40 9.46 -1.34 1.93
N ARG A 41 9.47 -0.01 2.11
CA ARG A 41 8.24 0.75 2.42
C ARG A 41 7.20 0.66 1.32
N SER A 42 7.58 0.79 0.04
CA SER A 42 6.63 0.68 -1.06
C SER A 42 6.00 -0.71 -1.14
N LYS A 43 6.78 -1.76 -0.83
CA LYS A 43 6.28 -3.13 -0.69
C LYS A 43 5.29 -3.26 0.47
N ASP A 44 5.62 -2.73 1.65
CA ASP A 44 4.73 -2.75 2.82
C ASP A 44 3.38 -2.06 2.54
N VAL A 45 3.41 -0.87 1.90
CA VAL A 45 2.18 -0.15 1.51
C VAL A 45 1.37 -0.96 0.51
N THR A 46 2.02 -1.55 -0.49
CA THR A 46 1.36 -2.37 -1.51
C THR A 46 0.72 -3.61 -0.87
N GLU A 47 1.44 -4.30 0.00
CA GLU A 47 0.93 -5.48 0.71
C GLU A 47 -0.30 -5.13 1.57
N ALA A 48 -0.21 -4.08 2.39
CA ALA A 48 -1.33 -3.64 3.22
C ALA A 48 -2.55 -3.25 2.38
N THR A 49 -2.32 -2.63 1.21
CA THR A 49 -3.38 -2.28 0.25
C THR A 49 -4.08 -3.52 -0.31
N LEU A 50 -3.30 -4.51 -0.76
CA LEU A 50 -3.83 -5.75 -1.34
C LEU A 50 -4.57 -6.60 -0.29
N GLN A 51 -4.08 -6.60 0.96
CA GLN A 51 -4.77 -7.26 2.06
C GLN A 51 -6.14 -6.62 2.34
N LEU A 52 -6.22 -5.28 2.31
CA LEU A 52 -7.48 -4.57 2.51
C LEU A 52 -8.45 -4.78 1.33
N GLU A 53 -7.94 -4.74 0.10
CA GLU A 53 -8.72 -5.05 -1.10
C GLU A 53 -9.31 -6.46 -1.04
N LYS A 54 -8.54 -7.45 -0.58
CA LYS A 54 -9.01 -8.82 -0.39
C LYS A 54 -10.23 -8.87 0.55
N LEU A 55 -10.24 -8.11 1.65
CA LEU A 55 -11.40 -8.09 2.55
C LEU A 55 -12.67 -7.63 1.83
N VAL A 56 -12.56 -6.66 0.93
CA VAL A 56 -13.71 -6.21 0.12
C VAL A 56 -14.18 -7.32 -0.82
N VAL A 57 -13.26 -8.08 -1.41
CA VAL A 57 -13.60 -9.25 -2.23
C VAL A 57 -14.29 -10.33 -1.40
N ASP A 58 -13.84 -10.56 -0.17
CA ASP A 58 -14.44 -11.54 0.74
C ASP A 58 -15.86 -11.10 1.16
N VAL A 59 -16.10 -9.80 1.40
CA VAL A 59 -17.44 -9.21 1.63
C VAL A 59 -18.34 -9.45 0.41
N GLU A 60 -17.90 -9.08 -0.80
CA GLU A 60 -18.68 -9.31 -2.04
C GLU A 60 -18.99 -10.79 -2.25
N THR A 61 -17.99 -11.65 -2.05
CA THR A 61 -18.12 -13.10 -2.24
C THR A 61 -19.15 -13.69 -1.28
N GLY A 62 -19.07 -13.31 0.00
CA GLY A 62 -20.01 -13.80 1.01
C GLY A 62 -21.43 -13.30 0.77
N LEU A 63 -21.58 -12.00 0.49
CA LEU A 63 -22.86 -11.39 0.19
C LEU A 63 -23.51 -12.00 -1.05
N ARG A 64 -22.75 -12.20 -2.12
CA ARG A 64 -23.24 -12.81 -3.37
C ARG A 64 -23.66 -14.26 -3.16
N GLY A 65 -22.88 -15.05 -2.41
CA GLY A 65 -23.25 -16.42 -2.09
C GLY A 65 -24.56 -16.49 -1.29
N PHE A 66 -24.73 -15.60 -0.31
CA PHE A 66 -25.93 -15.53 0.50
C PHE A 66 -27.16 -15.07 -0.29
N THR A 67 -27.04 -14.00 -1.06
CA THR A 67 -28.14 -13.47 -1.89
C THR A 67 -28.63 -14.47 -2.95
N LEU A 68 -27.73 -15.28 -3.51
CA LEU A 68 -28.11 -16.30 -4.50
C LEU A 68 -28.80 -17.53 -3.90
N THR A 69 -28.46 -17.90 -2.66
CA THR A 69 -28.83 -19.21 -2.09
C THR A 69 -29.75 -19.12 -0.88
N GLY A 70 -29.82 -17.96 -0.22
CA GLY A 70 -30.45 -17.78 1.08
C GLY A 70 -29.77 -18.56 2.23
N ASN A 71 -28.63 -19.21 1.99
CA ASN A 71 -27.99 -20.08 3.00
C ASN A 71 -26.95 -19.28 3.82
N PRO A 72 -27.15 -19.10 5.14
CA PRO A 72 -26.26 -18.29 5.98
C PRO A 72 -24.80 -18.75 6.00
N ARG A 73 -24.49 -20.00 5.64
CA ARG A 73 -23.10 -20.48 5.57
C ARG A 73 -22.25 -19.67 4.57
N PHE A 74 -22.86 -19.12 3.54
CA PHE A 74 -22.15 -18.26 2.60
C PHE A 74 -21.76 -16.91 3.20
N LEU A 75 -22.26 -16.52 4.38
CA LEU A 75 -21.82 -15.30 5.06
C LEU A 75 -20.47 -15.46 5.78
N GLN A 76 -19.88 -16.66 5.83
CA GLN A 76 -18.59 -16.87 6.50
C GLN A 76 -17.47 -15.92 6.00
N PRO A 77 -17.27 -15.70 4.68
CA PRO A 77 -16.28 -14.74 4.18
C PRO A 77 -16.60 -13.30 4.60
N TYR A 78 -17.88 -12.92 4.57
CA TYR A 78 -18.35 -11.60 5.03
C TYR A 78 -18.00 -11.36 6.49
N THR A 79 -18.41 -12.27 7.38
CA THR A 79 -18.17 -12.15 8.83
C THR A 79 -16.67 -12.11 9.14
N ALA A 80 -15.87 -12.95 8.49
CA ALA A 80 -14.42 -12.95 8.66
C ALA A 80 -13.77 -11.64 8.19
N ALA A 81 -14.24 -11.09 7.06
CA ALA A 81 -13.72 -9.84 6.53
C ALA A 81 -14.05 -8.63 7.41
N VAL A 82 -15.30 -8.53 7.87
CA VAL A 82 -15.73 -7.47 8.81
C VAL A 82 -14.96 -7.56 10.13
N ALA A 83 -14.73 -8.77 10.65
CA ALA A 83 -13.95 -8.96 11.87
C ALA A 83 -12.47 -8.55 11.73
N ALA A 84 -11.86 -8.80 10.56
CA ALA A 84 -10.48 -8.41 10.27
C ALA A 84 -10.33 -6.92 9.90
N TRP A 85 -11.44 -6.23 9.60
CA TRP A 85 -11.44 -4.88 9.05
C TRP A 85 -10.71 -3.84 9.90
N PRO A 86 -10.98 -3.71 11.23
CA PRO A 86 -10.39 -2.62 12.02
C PRO A 86 -8.86 -2.66 12.06
N GLU A 87 -8.28 -3.84 12.20
CA GLU A 87 -6.83 -4.05 12.23
C GLU A 87 -6.20 -3.74 10.86
N ARG A 88 -6.73 -4.33 9.78
CA ARG A 88 -6.17 -4.16 8.43
C ARG A 88 -6.30 -2.72 7.94
N GLN A 89 -7.40 -2.04 8.27
CA GLN A 89 -7.56 -0.62 8.00
C GLN A 89 -6.52 0.22 8.74
N ALA A 90 -6.27 -0.05 10.02
CA ALA A 90 -5.30 0.71 10.81
C ALA A 90 -3.89 0.59 10.21
N VAL A 91 -3.47 -0.64 9.89
CA VAL A 91 -2.17 -0.90 9.26
C VAL A 91 -2.08 -0.20 7.90
N PHE A 92 -3.11 -0.31 7.05
CA PHE A 92 -3.12 0.36 5.75
C PHE A 92 -2.97 1.89 5.88
N LEU A 93 -3.71 2.54 6.78
CA LEU A 93 -3.63 3.99 6.98
C LEU A 93 -2.31 4.41 7.60
N GLU A 94 -1.75 3.63 8.52
CA GLU A 94 -0.41 3.86 9.07
C GLU A 94 0.65 3.85 7.96
N ARG A 95 0.63 2.84 7.08
CA ARG A 95 1.57 2.76 5.96
C ARG A 95 1.38 3.89 4.94
N ALA A 96 0.13 4.29 4.71
CA ALA A 96 -0.21 5.42 3.83
C ALA A 96 0.15 6.79 4.43
N SER A 97 0.37 6.89 5.75
CA SER A 97 0.55 8.18 6.47
C SER A 97 1.81 8.96 6.10
N ILE A 98 2.78 8.28 5.46
CA ILE A 98 4.06 8.87 5.04
C ILE A 98 3.84 10.00 4.03
N ASP A 99 2.87 9.85 3.14
CA ASP A 99 2.49 10.86 2.16
C ASP A 99 1.08 11.37 2.45
N SER A 100 0.94 12.66 2.72
CA SER A 100 -0.34 13.26 3.12
C SER A 100 -1.46 13.06 2.08
N ASP A 101 -1.09 12.99 0.80
CA ASP A 101 -2.02 12.77 -0.30
C ASP A 101 -2.43 11.30 -0.40
N GLN A 102 -1.52 10.35 -0.14
CA GLN A 102 -1.86 8.94 0.03
C GLN A 102 -2.74 8.71 1.24
N LEU A 103 -2.42 9.30 2.40
CA LEU A 103 -3.25 9.19 3.60
C LEU A 103 -4.69 9.65 3.33
N ARG A 104 -4.85 10.77 2.62
CA ARG A 104 -6.15 11.28 2.21
C ARG A 104 -6.87 10.30 1.28
N ARG A 105 -6.19 9.73 0.27
CA ARG A 105 -6.77 8.71 -0.63
C ARG A 105 -7.17 7.45 0.13
N GLY A 106 -6.31 6.97 1.03
CA GLY A 106 -6.56 5.80 1.87
C GLY A 106 -7.78 6.02 2.77
N THR A 107 -7.89 7.20 3.40
CA THR A 107 -9.05 7.55 4.22
C THR A 107 -10.35 7.62 3.42
N GLN A 108 -10.29 8.04 2.15
CA GLN A 108 -11.45 8.02 1.26
C GLN A 108 -11.87 6.59 0.90
N ILE A 109 -10.90 5.70 0.66
CA ILE A 109 -11.15 4.27 0.40
C ILE A 109 -11.82 3.62 1.60
N THR A 110 -11.29 3.82 2.81
CA THR A 110 -11.84 3.19 4.02
C THR A 110 -13.26 3.67 4.33
N LYS A 111 -13.54 4.97 4.12
CA LYS A 111 -14.89 5.52 4.22
C LYS A 111 -15.86 4.93 3.19
N LEU A 112 -15.39 4.73 1.96
CA LEU A 112 -16.23 4.13 0.91
C LEU A 112 -16.57 2.68 1.25
N ILE A 113 -15.63 1.94 1.82
CA ILE A 113 -15.84 0.55 2.22
C ILE A 113 -16.77 0.44 3.42
N ALA A 114 -16.60 1.31 4.43
CA ALA A 114 -17.52 1.39 5.57
C ALA A 114 -18.96 1.61 5.09
N ARG A 115 -19.18 2.56 4.19
CA ARG A 115 -20.50 2.81 3.57
C ARG A 115 -21.03 1.62 2.77
N TYR A 116 -20.16 0.94 2.02
CA TYR A 116 -20.59 -0.27 1.29
C TYR A 116 -21.07 -1.38 2.24
N VAL A 117 -20.43 -1.52 3.41
CA VAL A 117 -20.86 -2.48 4.43
C VAL A 117 -22.16 -2.03 5.10
N GLU A 118 -22.15 -0.83 5.67
CA GLU A 118 -23.25 -0.29 6.51
C GLU A 118 -24.50 0.06 5.69
N ASP A 119 -24.35 0.76 4.56
CA ASP A 119 -25.48 1.32 3.81
C ASP A 119 -26.04 0.33 2.77
N TYR A 120 -25.33 -0.75 2.46
CA TYR A 120 -25.71 -1.68 1.40
C TYR A 120 -25.63 -3.15 1.82
N ALA A 121 -24.47 -3.65 2.26
CA ALA A 121 -24.31 -5.08 2.54
C ALA A 121 -25.21 -5.55 3.69
N GLU A 122 -25.24 -4.82 4.81
CA GLU A 122 -26.09 -5.13 5.97
C GLU A 122 -27.59 -5.10 5.62
N PRO A 123 -28.14 -4.02 5.02
CA PRO A 123 -29.54 -4.02 4.57
C PRO A 123 -29.90 -5.15 3.60
N VAL A 124 -28.98 -5.53 2.72
CA VAL A 124 -29.20 -6.66 1.80
C VAL A 124 -29.25 -7.97 2.57
N ILE A 125 -28.37 -8.19 3.55
CA ILE A 125 -28.39 -9.39 4.40
C ILE A 125 -29.73 -9.50 5.12
N ASP A 126 -30.21 -8.40 5.73
CA ASP A 126 -31.49 -8.37 6.45
C ASP A 126 -32.66 -8.67 5.50
N LEU A 127 -32.69 -8.03 4.32
CA LEU A 127 -33.71 -8.27 3.30
C LEU A 127 -33.77 -9.75 2.86
N VAL A 128 -32.61 -10.38 2.67
CA VAL A 128 -32.52 -11.80 2.26
C VAL A 128 -32.97 -12.72 3.40
N ALA A 129 -32.68 -12.37 4.65
CA ALA A 129 -33.09 -13.12 5.82
C ALA A 129 -34.61 -13.09 6.03
N GLU A 130 -35.27 -11.97 5.69
CA GLU A 130 -36.73 -11.80 5.77
C GLU A 130 -37.48 -12.43 4.58
N SER A 131 -36.93 -12.32 3.36
CA SER A 131 -37.57 -12.85 2.15
C SER A 131 -36.56 -13.27 1.08
N SER A 132 -36.45 -14.58 0.85
CA SER A 132 -35.52 -15.16 -0.13
C SER A 132 -35.82 -14.84 -1.60
N ASP A 133 -37.03 -14.36 -1.92
CA ASP A 133 -37.42 -14.00 -3.29
C ASP A 133 -36.98 -12.58 -3.67
N ALA A 134 -36.98 -11.63 -2.73
CA ALA A 134 -36.51 -10.26 -2.97
C ALA A 134 -34.98 -10.19 -3.18
N ALA A 135 -34.26 -11.06 -2.48
CA ALA A 135 -32.82 -11.28 -2.58
C ALA A 135 -32.31 -11.70 -3.96
N ARG A 136 -33.12 -12.47 -4.70
CA ARG A 136 -32.75 -13.02 -6.02
C ARG A 136 -32.92 -12.03 -7.16
N SER A 137 -33.28 -10.78 -6.87
CA SER A 137 -33.40 -9.75 -7.89
C SER A 137 -32.03 -9.44 -8.50
N ALA A 138 -31.96 -9.41 -9.83
CA ALA A 138 -30.74 -9.04 -10.56
C ALA A 138 -30.24 -7.64 -10.16
N GLY A 139 -31.15 -6.76 -9.72
CA GLY A 139 -30.83 -5.41 -9.24
C GLY A 139 -29.86 -5.40 -8.07
N VAL A 140 -30.11 -6.20 -7.01
CA VAL A 140 -29.23 -6.31 -5.85
C VAL A 140 -27.83 -6.76 -6.30
N THR A 141 -27.73 -7.84 -7.08
CA THR A 141 -26.42 -8.35 -7.53
C THR A 141 -25.66 -7.33 -8.39
N ILE A 142 -26.34 -6.60 -9.26
CA ILE A 142 -25.72 -5.58 -10.12
C ILE A 142 -25.20 -4.40 -9.30
N GLU A 143 -25.98 -3.92 -8.34
CA GLU A 143 -25.60 -2.79 -7.48
C GLU A 143 -24.36 -3.13 -6.64
N GLY A 144 -24.33 -4.29 -5.98
CA GLY A 144 -23.19 -4.71 -5.17
C GLY A 144 -21.90 -4.83 -5.99
N LYS A 145 -22.01 -5.31 -7.23
CA LYS A 145 -20.90 -5.32 -8.18
C LYS A 145 -20.43 -3.91 -8.53
N GLN A 146 -21.33 -2.97 -8.81
CA GLN A 146 -20.98 -1.59 -9.15
C GLN A 146 -20.26 -0.88 -7.99
N GLN A 147 -20.73 -1.07 -6.76
CA GLN A 147 -20.09 -0.52 -5.56
C GLN A 147 -18.68 -1.09 -5.38
N THR A 148 -18.55 -2.42 -5.52
CA THR A 148 -17.25 -3.08 -5.36
C THR A 148 -16.26 -2.71 -6.46
N ASP A 149 -16.71 -2.62 -7.72
CA ASP A 149 -15.87 -2.17 -8.83
C ASP A 149 -15.41 -0.71 -8.65
N ALA A 150 -16.26 0.15 -8.07
CA ALA A 150 -15.87 1.52 -7.72
C ALA A 150 -14.76 1.53 -6.64
N ILE A 151 -14.86 0.68 -5.62
CA ILE A 151 -13.83 0.51 -4.58
C ILE A 151 -12.52 -0.01 -5.18
N ARG A 152 -12.55 -1.08 -6.00
CA ARG A 152 -11.38 -1.63 -6.71
C ARG A 152 -10.70 -0.57 -7.59
N GLY A 153 -11.50 0.28 -8.24
CA GLY A 153 -11.00 1.42 -9.00
C GLY A 153 -10.23 2.44 -8.15
N ARG A 154 -10.60 2.63 -6.87
CA ARG A 154 -9.86 3.49 -5.93
C ARG A 154 -8.55 2.85 -5.48
N PHE A 155 -8.55 1.55 -5.19
CA PHE A 155 -7.32 0.81 -4.90
C PHE A 155 -6.33 0.84 -6.06
N THR A 156 -6.80 0.60 -7.28
CA THR A 156 -5.97 0.67 -8.49
C THR A 156 -5.28 2.02 -8.63
N ARG A 157 -6.02 3.12 -8.40
CA ARG A 157 -5.45 4.48 -8.42
C ARG A 157 -4.46 4.71 -7.29
N PHE A 158 -4.76 4.24 -6.08
CA PHE A 158 -3.88 4.35 -4.93
C PHE A 158 -2.52 3.70 -5.22
N LEU A 159 -2.53 2.44 -5.67
CA LEU A 159 -1.33 1.69 -6.05
C LEU A 159 -0.56 2.34 -7.19
N ALA A 160 -1.27 2.90 -8.19
CA ALA A 160 -0.63 3.60 -9.29
C ALA A 160 0.12 4.86 -8.81
N GLU A 161 -0.46 5.62 -7.90
CA GLU A 161 0.20 6.79 -7.31
C GLU A 161 1.36 6.39 -6.39
N GLU A 162 1.22 5.30 -5.61
CA GLU A 162 2.31 4.77 -4.79
C GLU A 162 3.52 4.36 -5.65
N ASN A 163 3.26 3.67 -6.76
CA ASN A 163 4.30 3.30 -7.71
C ASN A 163 4.98 4.53 -8.36
N LYS A 164 4.23 5.61 -8.63
CA LYS A 164 4.81 6.87 -9.12
C LYS A 164 5.71 7.52 -8.06
N LEU A 165 5.31 7.52 -6.79
CA LEU A 165 6.11 8.04 -5.68
C LEU A 165 7.43 7.25 -5.56
N ALA A 166 7.35 5.92 -5.59
CA ALA A 166 8.52 5.04 -5.55
C ALA A 166 9.50 5.32 -6.72
N ARG A 167 8.99 5.47 -7.94
CA ARG A 167 9.83 5.78 -9.13
C ARG A 167 10.47 7.17 -9.06
N ARG A 168 9.74 8.19 -8.62
CA ARG A 168 10.29 9.55 -8.45
C ARG A 168 11.41 9.56 -7.41
N ALA A 169 11.24 8.81 -6.33
CA ALA A 169 12.26 8.66 -5.31
C ALA A 169 13.52 7.98 -5.86
N ALA A 170 13.37 6.94 -6.68
CA ALA A 170 14.49 6.25 -7.32
C ALA A 170 15.25 7.15 -8.33
N ALA A 171 14.53 7.90 -9.17
CA ALA A 171 15.14 8.81 -10.14
C ALA A 171 15.96 9.94 -9.47
N THR A 172 15.45 10.47 -8.34
CA THR A 172 16.16 11.50 -7.57
C THR A 172 17.48 10.97 -6.99
N ALA A 173 17.50 9.70 -6.53
CA ALA A 173 18.72 9.07 -6.03
C ALA A 173 19.79 8.92 -7.12
N SER A 174 19.43 8.48 -8.33
CA SER A 174 20.37 8.33 -9.46
C SER A 174 21.01 9.67 -9.84
N SER A 175 20.21 10.75 -9.94
CA SER A 175 20.70 12.08 -10.33
C SER A 175 21.68 12.71 -9.33
N ARG A 176 21.60 12.32 -8.05
CA ARG A 176 22.54 12.79 -7.01
C ARG A 176 23.87 12.06 -7.10
N SER A 177 23.87 10.78 -7.46
CA SER A 177 25.09 10.00 -7.69
C SER A 177 25.90 10.54 -8.86
N ASP A 178 25.24 10.92 -9.97
CA ASP A 178 25.91 11.43 -11.18
C ASP A 178 26.53 12.82 -10.99
N ARG A 179 26.10 13.60 -9.99
CA ARG A 179 26.67 14.92 -9.65
C ARG A 179 27.78 14.86 -8.62
N ALA A 180 27.98 13.72 -7.97
CA ALA A 180 29.01 13.51 -6.95
C ALA A 180 30.30 12.89 -7.51
N LEU A 181 30.31 12.53 -8.80
CA LEU A 181 31.47 12.08 -9.58
C LEU A 181 32.00 13.22 -10.45
#